data_AF-A0A0Z8DE19-F1
#
_entry.id   AF-A0A0Z8DE19-F1
#
_cell.length_a   1.000
_cell.length_b   1.000
_cell.length_c   1.000
_cell.angle_alpha   90.00
_cell.angle_beta   90.00
_cell.angle_gamma   90.00
#
_symmetry.space_group_name_H-M   'P 1'
#
loop_
_entity.id
_entity.type
_entity.pdbx_description
1 polymer ?
#
loop_
_entity_poly.entity_id
_entity_poly.type
_entity_poly.pdbx_seq_one_letter_code
_entity_poly.pdbx_strand_id
1 'polypeptide(L)'
;MKKIVLCIGLCSLLLVGCGKTAQKAEKTPASSGEEFSTTLPILQEKQDTTNEQFNVLANAELIAVNSTPPADETQKGHKIYAANNGVAEKDENGNIKEYFRYYDVPSTWTINAENTQDETVAAVYDVKEGSSNYMVQLYNINAFNQSPLEDGRNMTPEELEARMLETNHSFSEKTVVTINGQEWQVGRQLLTDQKLARLTFYRMESTAAYDDSVVVGSIYYSLDPGTDKDRTNLKKVIGQVKDVVYQIAKK
;
A
#
# COMPACT_ATOMS: atom_id res chain seq x y z
N MET A 1 16.35 8.34 -52.11
CA MET A 1 17.33 9.03 -51.22
C MET A 1 17.75 8.06 -50.14
N LYS A 2 19.06 7.96 -49.87
CA LYS A 2 19.69 7.06 -48.88
C LYS A 2 19.49 7.56 -47.45
N LYS A 3 19.47 6.64 -46.47
CA LYS A 3 20.19 6.67 -45.16
C LYS A 3 19.82 5.42 -44.33
N ILE A 4 20.69 4.41 -44.33
CA ILE A 4 21.75 4.09 -43.34
C ILE A 4 21.18 3.41 -42.08
N VAL A 5 21.42 2.10 -42.03
CA VAL A 5 21.34 1.20 -40.86
C VAL A 5 22.65 1.34 -40.08
N LEU A 6 22.59 1.32 -38.74
CA LEU A 6 23.75 1.01 -37.91
C LEU A 6 23.33 0.10 -36.75
N CYS A 7 23.67 -1.18 -36.88
CA CYS A 7 23.70 -2.15 -35.80
C CYS A 7 25.11 -2.15 -35.19
N ILE A 8 25.20 -2.09 -33.86
CA ILE A 8 26.38 -2.44 -33.05
C ILE A 8 25.80 -3.32 -31.93
N GLY A 9 26.18 -4.57 -31.68
CA GLY A 9 27.46 -5.24 -31.91
C GLY A 9 28.01 -5.66 -30.54
N LEU A 10 27.97 -6.97 -30.26
CA LEU A 10 28.28 -7.67 -29.00
C LEU A 10 29.61 -7.27 -28.33
N CYS A 11 29.66 -7.41 -26.99
CA CYS A 11 30.85 -7.93 -26.30
C CYS A 11 30.44 -8.81 -25.10
N SER A 12 30.65 -10.12 -25.25
CA SER A 12 30.67 -11.11 -24.18
C SER A 12 32.05 -11.14 -23.53
N LEU A 13 32.11 -11.24 -22.20
CA LEU A 13 33.30 -11.70 -21.47
C LEU A 13 32.88 -12.72 -20.40
N LEU A 14 33.36 -13.95 -20.60
CA LEU A 14 33.38 -15.05 -19.64
C LEU A 14 34.55 -14.86 -18.67
N LEU A 15 34.35 -15.12 -17.38
CA LEU A 15 35.42 -15.57 -16.49
C LEU A 15 34.90 -16.74 -15.62
N VAL A 16 35.56 -17.87 -15.78
CA VAL A 16 35.46 -19.09 -14.98
C VAL A 16 36.59 -19.06 -13.95
N GLY A 17 36.32 -19.48 -12.71
CA GLY A 17 37.34 -19.76 -11.71
C GLY A 17 36.86 -20.76 -10.66
N CYS A 18 37.25 -22.02 -10.80
CA CYS A 18 37.06 -23.10 -9.82
C CYS A 18 38.11 -23.02 -8.69
N GLY A 19 37.72 -23.41 -7.48
CA GLY A 19 38.63 -23.82 -6.40
C GLY A 19 37.90 -24.68 -5.36
N LYS A 20 38.40 -25.91 -5.11
CA LYS A 20 37.81 -26.95 -4.24
C LYS A 20 38.65 -27.17 -2.95
N THR A 21 37.98 -27.60 -1.87
CA THR A 21 38.38 -28.58 -0.78
C THR A 21 39.56 -28.23 0.17
N ALA A 22 39.70 -28.66 1.45
CA ALA A 22 38.89 -29.32 2.52
C ALA A 22 39.77 -29.52 3.80
N GLN A 23 39.16 -29.92 4.95
CA GLN A 23 39.67 -30.68 6.15
C GLN A 23 40.28 -29.94 7.39
N LYS A 24 39.66 -30.02 8.60
CA LYS A 24 39.76 -30.97 9.78
C LYS A 24 40.98 -30.70 10.72
N ALA A 25 41.04 -30.87 12.05
CA ALA A 25 40.15 -31.28 13.16
C ALA A 25 40.83 -30.99 14.56
N GLU A 26 40.02 -30.93 15.64
CA GLU A 26 40.23 -31.49 17.02
C GLU A 26 41.29 -31.00 18.05
N LYS A 27 40.85 -30.54 19.26
CA LYS A 27 40.91 -31.23 20.60
C LYS A 27 40.68 -30.31 21.83
N THR A 28 39.77 -30.71 22.73
CA THR A 28 39.62 -30.34 24.19
C THR A 28 40.44 -31.32 25.08
N PRO A 29 40.54 -31.26 26.44
CA PRO A 29 39.63 -30.81 27.54
C PRO A 29 40.32 -29.95 28.66
N ALA A 30 39.70 -29.36 29.71
CA ALA A 30 39.01 -29.95 30.89
C ALA A 30 38.28 -28.85 31.72
N SER A 31 37.04 -29.09 32.18
CA SER A 31 36.61 -29.43 33.57
C SER A 31 36.33 -28.25 34.52
N SER A 32 35.03 -28.02 34.86
CA SER A 32 34.51 -28.17 36.24
C SER A 32 33.03 -27.72 36.36
N GLY A 33 32.17 -28.66 36.76
CA GLY A 33 30.99 -28.51 37.64
C GLY A 33 30.02 -27.34 37.46
N GLU A 34 28.85 -27.64 36.88
CA GLU A 34 27.52 -27.47 37.48
C GLU A 34 26.51 -28.12 36.53
N GLU A 35 25.67 -29.04 37.02
CA GLU A 35 24.59 -29.67 36.24
C GLU A 35 23.54 -28.61 35.89
N PHE A 36 23.78 -27.87 34.82
CA PHE A 36 22.74 -27.13 34.12
C PHE A 36 21.94 -28.12 33.29
N SER A 37 20.65 -28.22 33.59
CA SER A 37 19.64 -28.88 32.75
C SER A 37 19.92 -28.61 31.27
N THR A 38 20.35 -29.64 30.55
CA THR A 38 20.72 -29.60 29.12
C THR A 38 19.52 -29.49 28.19
N THR A 39 18.32 -29.37 28.73
CA THR A 39 17.17 -28.83 28.00
C THR A 39 17.08 -27.35 28.32
N LEU A 40 17.72 -26.55 27.46
CA LEU A 40 17.14 -25.24 27.13
C LEU A 40 15.65 -25.50 26.87
N PRO A 41 14.71 -24.70 27.42
CA PRO A 41 13.36 -24.79 26.94
C PRO A 41 13.49 -24.69 25.42
N ILE A 42 12.94 -25.67 24.72
CA ILE A 42 12.76 -25.54 23.29
C ILE A 42 12.04 -24.21 23.18
N LEU A 43 12.76 -23.19 22.72
CA LEU A 43 12.12 -22.02 22.15
C LEU A 43 11.23 -22.67 21.11
N GLN A 44 9.94 -22.79 21.43
CA GLN A 44 8.93 -23.05 20.42
C GLN A 44 9.36 -22.18 19.27
N GLU A 45 9.67 -22.83 18.13
CA GLU A 45 10.18 -22.15 16.95
C GLU A 45 9.45 -20.83 16.87
N LYS A 46 10.16 -19.72 17.18
CA LYS A 46 9.55 -18.41 17.09
C LYS A 46 9.27 -18.30 15.62
N GLN A 47 7.99 -18.49 15.31
CA GLN A 47 7.46 -18.59 13.98
C GLN A 47 8.11 -17.49 13.16
N ASP A 48 8.69 -17.91 12.04
CA ASP A 48 9.39 -17.06 11.10
C ASP A 48 8.65 -15.72 10.96
N THR A 49 9.34 -14.64 11.28
CA THR A 49 8.72 -13.31 11.48
C THR A 49 8.56 -12.53 10.17
N THR A 50 8.54 -13.26 9.06
CA THR A 50 7.94 -12.87 7.78
C THR A 50 6.41 -12.65 7.86
N ASN A 51 5.77 -12.98 8.99
CA ASN A 51 4.31 -13.12 9.13
C ASN A 51 3.67 -12.36 10.32
N GLU A 52 3.43 -11.05 10.21
CA GLU A 52 2.09 -10.62 10.64
C GLU A 52 1.14 -11.17 9.58
N GLN A 53 0.31 -12.13 9.96
CA GLN A 53 -0.58 -12.82 9.01
C GLN A 53 -1.42 -11.77 8.29
N PHE A 54 -1.51 -11.87 6.97
CA PHE A 54 -2.26 -10.91 6.15
C PHE A 54 -3.66 -10.62 6.70
N ASN A 55 -4.37 -11.65 7.16
CA ASN A 55 -5.69 -11.49 7.77
C ASN A 55 -5.69 -10.64 9.05
N VAL A 56 -4.62 -10.67 9.85
CA VAL A 56 -4.47 -9.83 11.05
C VAL A 56 -4.26 -8.38 10.64
N LEU A 57 -3.41 -8.11 9.64
CA LEU A 57 -3.16 -6.76 9.15
C LEU A 57 -4.39 -6.17 8.47
N ALA A 58 -5.04 -6.93 7.58
CA ALA A 58 -6.26 -6.51 6.90
C ALA A 58 -7.37 -6.16 7.90
N ASN A 59 -7.46 -6.88 9.04
CA ASN A 59 -8.46 -6.66 10.08
C ASN A 59 -7.98 -5.80 11.26
N ALA A 60 -6.86 -5.07 11.13
CA ALA A 60 -6.43 -4.13 12.17
C ALA A 60 -7.55 -3.12 12.49
N GLU A 61 -7.72 -2.77 13.77
CA GLU A 61 -8.81 -1.89 14.20
C GLU A 61 -8.74 -0.53 13.49
N LEU A 62 -9.90 0.03 13.15
CA LEU A 62 -9.96 1.40 12.62
C LEU A 62 -9.57 2.39 13.72
N ILE A 63 -8.75 3.38 13.36
CA ILE A 63 -8.30 4.43 14.27
C ILE A 63 -8.60 5.77 13.63
N ALA A 64 -9.53 6.52 14.24
CA ALA A 64 -9.88 7.85 13.80
C ALA A 64 -8.64 8.76 13.80
N VAL A 65 -8.37 9.43 12.67
CA VAL A 65 -7.22 10.35 12.53
C VAL A 65 -7.51 11.73 13.12
N ASN A 66 -8.79 12.09 13.19
CA ASN A 66 -9.29 13.29 13.85
C ASN A 66 -10.48 12.91 14.75
N SER A 67 -10.33 13.09 16.06
CA SER A 67 -11.39 12.77 17.02
C SER A 67 -12.55 13.77 17.02
N THR A 68 -12.34 14.95 16.41
CA THR A 68 -13.33 16.02 16.29
C THR A 68 -13.31 16.56 14.86
N PRO A 69 -13.75 15.76 13.86
CA PRO A 69 -13.77 16.20 12.48
C PRO A 69 -14.71 17.41 12.31
N PRO A 70 -14.38 18.36 11.43
CA PRO A 70 -15.26 19.49 11.14
C PRO A 70 -16.59 19.00 10.56
N ALA A 71 -17.67 19.73 10.85
CA ALA A 71 -18.99 19.41 10.30
C ALA A 71 -19.08 19.66 8.78
N ASP A 72 -18.33 20.64 8.29
CA ASP A 72 -18.15 20.91 6.87
C ASP A 72 -16.88 20.19 6.38
N GLU A 73 -17.06 19.20 5.52
CA GLU A 73 -15.97 18.39 4.95
C GLU A 73 -14.91 19.26 4.25
N THR A 74 -15.29 20.42 3.68
CA THR A 74 -14.36 21.32 2.98
C THR A 74 -13.34 22.01 3.89
N GLN A 75 -13.55 21.95 5.21
CA GLN A 75 -12.65 22.50 6.23
C GLN A 75 -11.55 21.53 6.66
N LYS A 76 -11.54 20.30 6.13
CA LYS A 76 -10.47 19.34 6.39
C LYS A 76 -9.16 19.76 5.76
N GLY A 77 -8.05 19.26 6.30
CA GLY A 77 -6.71 19.71 5.95
C GLY A 77 -6.26 19.37 4.53
N HIS A 78 -6.82 18.33 3.92
CA HIS A 78 -6.37 17.79 2.64
C HIS A 78 -7.53 17.53 1.67
N LYS A 79 -7.20 17.46 0.38
CA LYS A 79 -8.15 17.13 -0.68
C LYS A 79 -7.50 16.34 -1.81
N ILE A 80 -8.30 15.51 -2.47
CA ILE A 80 -7.91 14.78 -3.68
C ILE A 80 -9.05 14.83 -4.69
N TYR A 81 -8.74 14.89 -5.98
CA TYR A 81 -9.73 14.85 -7.04
C TYR A 81 -10.45 13.50 -7.04
N ALA A 82 -11.76 13.55 -7.22
CA ALA A 82 -12.51 12.40 -7.69
C ALA A 82 -12.05 12.03 -9.11
N ALA A 83 -12.31 10.78 -9.50
CA ALA A 83 -12.03 10.31 -10.83
C ALA A 83 -12.78 11.12 -11.89
N ASN A 84 -12.13 11.39 -13.02
CA ASN A 84 -12.75 12.18 -14.09
C ASN A 84 -13.76 11.37 -14.92
N ASN A 85 -13.60 10.04 -14.97
CA ASN A 85 -14.38 9.11 -15.78
C ASN A 85 -14.62 9.55 -17.24
N GLY A 86 -13.74 10.39 -17.81
CA GLY A 86 -13.93 10.95 -19.15
C GLY A 86 -15.14 11.90 -19.29
N VAL A 87 -15.61 12.51 -18.20
CA VAL A 87 -16.70 13.50 -18.19
C VAL A 87 -16.21 14.81 -17.59
N ALA A 88 -16.54 15.94 -18.24
CA ALA A 88 -16.33 17.27 -17.70
C ALA A 88 -17.68 17.99 -17.59
N GLU A 89 -18.14 18.15 -16.35
CA GLU A 89 -19.35 18.93 -16.05
C GLU A 89 -19.00 20.41 -15.93
N LYS A 90 -19.93 21.29 -16.27
CA LYS A 90 -19.78 22.73 -16.08
C LYS A 90 -20.65 23.22 -14.92
N ASP A 91 -20.14 24.17 -14.17
CA ASP A 91 -20.92 24.91 -13.17
C ASP A 91 -21.86 25.94 -13.85
N GLU A 92 -22.66 26.64 -13.04
CA GLU A 92 -23.61 27.66 -13.52
C GLU A 92 -22.92 28.83 -14.24
N ASN A 93 -21.61 29.03 -14.01
CA ASN A 93 -20.80 30.07 -14.62
C ASN A 93 -20.06 29.58 -15.90
N GLY A 94 -20.22 28.31 -16.26
CA GLY A 94 -19.57 27.70 -17.42
C GLY A 94 -18.14 27.19 -17.19
N ASN A 95 -17.65 27.22 -15.95
CA ASN A 95 -16.34 26.66 -15.57
C ASN A 95 -16.44 25.14 -15.39
N ILE A 96 -15.33 24.42 -15.58
CA ILE A 96 -15.29 22.99 -15.28
C ILE A 96 -15.50 22.79 -13.79
N LYS A 97 -16.48 21.97 -13.42
CA LYS A 97 -16.78 21.62 -12.04
C LYS A 97 -15.70 20.67 -11.52
N GLU A 98 -15.09 21.04 -10.41
CA GLU A 98 -14.10 20.23 -9.72
C GLU A 98 -14.77 19.43 -8.60
N TYR A 99 -14.54 18.12 -8.62
CA TYR A 99 -15.02 17.21 -7.58
C TYR A 99 -13.86 16.85 -6.67
N PHE A 100 -13.80 17.46 -5.49
CA PHE A 100 -12.83 17.12 -4.46
C PHE A 100 -13.43 16.17 -3.42
N ARG A 101 -12.58 15.28 -2.89
CA ARG A 101 -12.81 14.50 -1.68
C ARG A 101 -11.88 15.06 -0.60
N TYR A 102 -12.46 15.53 0.49
CA TYR A 102 -11.73 16.16 1.57
C TYR A 102 -11.48 15.17 2.70
N TYR A 103 -10.27 15.19 3.27
CA TYR A 103 -9.86 14.24 4.29
C TYR A 103 -8.85 14.88 5.25
N ASP A 104 -8.79 14.36 6.46
CA ASP A 104 -7.73 14.66 7.42
C ASP A 104 -6.71 13.53 7.44
N VAL A 105 -5.48 13.83 7.85
CA VAL A 105 -4.44 12.82 8.14
C VAL A 105 -3.85 13.07 9.53
N PRO A 106 -3.25 12.06 10.18
CA PRO A 106 -2.54 12.25 11.43
C PRO A 106 -1.37 13.24 11.27
N SER A 107 -1.05 13.99 12.32
CA SER A 107 0.10 14.92 12.33
C SER A 107 1.46 14.24 12.13
N THR A 108 1.52 12.91 12.24
CA THR A 108 2.70 12.09 11.97
C THR A 108 2.93 11.79 10.49
N TRP A 109 2.02 12.22 9.62
CA TRP A 109 2.09 12.05 8.18
C TRP A 109 2.55 13.35 7.54
N THR A 110 3.58 13.27 6.71
CA THR A 110 4.13 14.43 5.98
C THR A 110 4.21 14.11 4.50
N ILE A 111 3.78 15.03 3.63
CA ILE A 111 3.86 14.83 2.18
C ILE A 111 5.30 14.54 1.77
N ASN A 112 5.49 13.41 1.09
CA ASN A 112 6.73 13.05 0.43
C ASN A 112 6.78 13.78 -0.91
N ALA A 113 7.52 14.88 -0.97
CA ALA A 113 7.62 15.73 -2.16
C ALA A 113 8.34 15.05 -3.35
N GLU A 114 9.17 14.03 -3.08
CA GLU A 114 9.91 13.32 -4.13
C GLU A 114 8.99 12.39 -4.94
N ASN A 115 7.97 11.82 -4.28
CA ASN A 115 7.03 10.87 -4.87
C ASN A 115 5.63 11.47 -5.13
N THR A 116 5.42 12.74 -4.78
CA THR A 116 4.16 13.47 -4.99
C THR A 116 4.38 14.60 -5.99
N GLN A 117 3.92 14.40 -7.23
CA GLN A 117 3.94 15.46 -8.24
C GLN A 117 2.81 16.49 -8.02
N ASP A 118 1.61 15.99 -7.70
CA ASP A 118 0.43 16.78 -7.40
C ASP A 118 -0.39 16.04 -6.34
N GLU A 119 -0.41 16.59 -5.13
CA GLU A 119 -1.11 16.01 -3.97
C GLU A 119 -2.63 15.90 -4.19
N THR A 120 -3.19 16.68 -5.12
CA THR A 120 -4.61 16.63 -5.46
C THR A 120 -4.92 15.50 -6.43
N VAL A 121 -3.93 14.89 -7.09
CA VAL A 121 -4.14 13.74 -7.99
C VAL A 121 -3.74 12.43 -7.32
N ALA A 122 -2.57 12.42 -6.69
CA ALA A 122 -2.05 11.30 -5.93
C ALA A 122 -1.11 11.82 -4.84
N ALA A 123 -1.44 11.54 -3.58
CA ALA A 123 -0.65 11.98 -2.44
C ALA A 123 0.16 10.82 -1.87
N VAL A 124 1.47 11.04 -1.70
CA VAL A 124 2.36 10.11 -1.00
C VAL A 124 2.82 10.77 0.29
N TYR A 125 2.69 10.05 1.41
CA TYR A 125 3.06 10.50 2.74
C TYR A 125 4.18 9.65 3.30
N ASP A 126 5.21 10.30 3.83
CA ASP A 126 6.11 9.69 4.81
C ASP A 126 5.40 9.65 6.16
N VAL A 127 5.35 8.49 6.79
CA VAL A 127 4.65 8.27 8.06
C VAL A 127 5.63 7.81 9.12
N LYS A 128 5.69 8.54 10.23
CA LYS A 128 6.56 8.21 11.37
C LYS A 128 5.75 7.88 12.61
N GLU A 129 5.78 6.63 13.04
CA GLU A 129 5.14 6.17 14.27
C GLU A 129 6.21 5.62 15.22
N GLY A 130 6.59 6.41 16.22
CA GLY A 130 7.71 6.10 17.10
C GLY A 130 9.05 6.00 16.33
N SER A 131 9.66 4.82 16.36
CA SER A 131 10.89 4.49 15.62
C SER A 131 10.63 3.91 14.23
N SER A 132 9.38 3.60 13.91
CA SER A 132 8.98 2.93 12.68
C SER A 132 8.64 3.96 11.61
N ASN A 133 9.06 3.72 10.36
CA ASN A 133 8.74 4.57 9.22
C ASN A 133 7.97 3.75 8.18
N TYR A 134 6.97 4.38 7.56
CA TYR A 134 6.14 3.80 6.53
C TYR A 134 5.94 4.83 5.42
N MET A 135 5.45 4.37 4.28
CA MET A 135 4.97 5.25 3.22
C MET A 135 3.52 4.92 2.93
N VAL A 136 2.67 5.94 2.84
CA VAL A 136 1.26 5.79 2.47
C VAL A 136 1.01 6.48 1.15
N GLN A 137 0.29 5.83 0.24
CA GLN A 137 -0.11 6.38 -1.04
C GLN A 137 -1.64 6.41 -1.13
N LEU A 138 -2.21 7.57 -1.47
CA LEU A 138 -3.65 7.79 -1.66
C LEU A 138 -3.90 8.31 -3.07
N TYR A 139 -4.86 7.71 -3.78
CA TYR A 139 -5.28 8.16 -5.10
C TYR A 139 -6.65 7.61 -5.47
N ASN A 140 -7.27 8.23 -6.47
CA ASN A 140 -8.51 7.77 -7.07
C ASN A 140 -8.27 7.34 -8.51
N ILE A 141 -8.98 6.31 -8.96
CA ILE A 141 -9.01 5.91 -10.37
C ILE A 141 -10.46 5.80 -10.86
N ASN A 142 -10.62 5.77 -12.18
CA ASN A 142 -11.94 5.70 -12.82
C ASN A 142 -12.72 4.47 -12.36
N ALA A 143 -13.94 4.69 -11.87
CA ALA A 143 -14.89 3.63 -11.52
C ALA A 143 -15.55 3.00 -12.74
N PHE A 144 -15.55 3.71 -13.86
CA PHE A 144 -16.18 3.24 -15.09
C PHE A 144 -15.16 2.55 -16.01
N ASN A 145 -15.66 1.57 -16.77
CA ASN A 145 -14.86 0.87 -17.78
C ASN A 145 -14.50 1.77 -18.98
N GLN A 146 -15.37 2.72 -19.31
CA GLN A 146 -15.19 3.79 -20.30
C GLN A 146 -16.06 5.00 -19.92
N SER A 147 -16.07 6.07 -20.73
CA SER A 147 -16.87 7.25 -20.41
C SER A 147 -18.37 6.91 -20.27
N PRO A 148 -19.05 7.35 -19.20
CA PRO A 148 -20.51 7.24 -19.06
C PRO A 148 -21.30 7.89 -20.21
N LEU A 149 -20.69 8.86 -20.92
CA LEU A 149 -21.30 9.50 -22.10
C LEU A 149 -21.19 8.64 -23.37
N GLU A 150 -20.39 7.57 -23.31
CA GLU A 150 -20.16 6.59 -24.36
C GLU A 150 -20.65 5.21 -23.91
N ASP A 151 -21.81 5.12 -23.27
CA ASP A 151 -22.40 3.88 -22.73
C ASP A 151 -21.53 3.17 -21.67
N GLY A 152 -20.63 3.91 -21.01
CA GLY A 152 -19.81 3.39 -19.92
C GLY A 152 -20.63 3.04 -18.69
N ARG A 153 -20.19 2.00 -17.97
CA ARG A 153 -20.79 1.53 -16.72
C ARG A 153 -19.71 1.35 -15.65
N ASN A 154 -20.11 1.28 -14.38
CA ASN A 154 -19.20 0.84 -13.32
C ASN A 154 -18.57 -0.51 -13.72
N MET A 155 -17.29 -0.66 -13.39
CA MET A 155 -16.54 -1.88 -13.66
C MET A 155 -17.16 -3.07 -12.92
N THR A 156 -17.12 -4.26 -13.53
CA THR A 156 -17.40 -5.50 -12.78
C THR A 156 -16.25 -5.78 -11.79
N PRO A 157 -16.43 -6.69 -10.81
CA PRO A 157 -15.34 -7.09 -9.92
C PRO A 157 -14.08 -7.56 -10.67
N GLU A 158 -14.25 -8.28 -11.78
CA GLU A 158 -13.15 -8.78 -12.62
C GLU A 158 -12.43 -7.64 -13.36
N GLU A 159 -13.18 -6.69 -13.92
CA GLU A 159 -12.62 -5.50 -14.57
C GLU A 159 -11.88 -4.60 -13.56
N LEU A 160 -12.42 -4.46 -12.35
CA LEU A 160 -11.78 -3.74 -11.26
C LEU A 160 -10.46 -4.41 -10.87
N GLU A 161 -10.42 -5.74 -10.76
CA GLU A 161 -9.18 -6.46 -10.49
C GLU A 161 -8.14 -6.26 -11.60
N ALA A 162 -8.55 -6.36 -12.87
CA ALA A 162 -7.67 -6.10 -14.00
C ALA A 162 -7.12 -4.67 -13.98
N ARG A 163 -7.97 -3.68 -13.67
CA ARG A 163 -7.57 -2.28 -13.51
C ARG A 163 -6.56 -2.09 -12.37
N MET A 164 -6.74 -2.77 -11.24
CA MET A 164 -5.76 -2.73 -10.16
C MET A 164 -4.41 -3.28 -10.62
N LEU A 165 -4.38 -4.38 -11.36
CA LEU A 165 -3.14 -4.93 -11.94
C LEU A 165 -2.44 -3.94 -12.89
N GLU A 166 -3.19 -3.26 -13.76
CA GLU A 166 -2.67 -2.20 -14.64
C GLU A 166 -2.01 -1.05 -13.86
N THR A 167 -2.53 -0.75 -12.67
CA THR A 167 -1.95 0.23 -11.74
C THR A 167 -0.85 -0.35 -10.84
N ASN A 168 -0.18 -1.41 -11.31
CA ASN A 168 0.93 -2.11 -10.67
C ASN A 168 0.56 -2.86 -9.39
N HIS A 169 -0.72 -3.22 -9.17
CA HIS A 169 -1.13 -4.04 -8.01
C HIS A 169 -1.26 -5.52 -8.36
N SER A 170 -0.17 -6.25 -8.18
CA SER A 170 -0.15 -7.71 -8.31
C SER A 170 -0.26 -8.35 -6.92
N PHE A 171 -1.48 -8.55 -6.45
CA PHE A 171 -1.73 -9.07 -5.11
C PHE A 171 -1.44 -10.57 -4.98
N SER A 172 -0.61 -10.95 -4.02
CA SER A 172 -0.35 -12.34 -3.62
C SER A 172 -1.39 -12.89 -2.64
N GLU A 173 -2.02 -12.01 -1.86
CA GLU A 173 -3.08 -12.36 -0.90
C GLU A 173 -4.21 -11.34 -1.02
N LYS A 174 -5.46 -11.78 -0.87
CA LYS A 174 -6.65 -10.94 -1.00
C LYS A 174 -7.70 -11.30 0.04
N THR A 175 -8.46 -10.31 0.50
CA THR A 175 -9.62 -10.50 1.38
C THR A 175 -10.58 -9.32 1.23
N VAL A 176 -11.73 -9.40 1.90
CA VAL A 176 -12.70 -8.31 2.04
C VAL A 176 -12.82 -7.95 3.52
N VAL A 177 -12.87 -6.66 3.82
CA VAL A 177 -13.09 -6.15 5.18
C VAL A 177 -14.22 -5.13 5.17
N THR A 178 -14.81 -4.92 6.35
CA THR A 178 -15.83 -3.88 6.53
C THR A 178 -15.23 -2.70 7.28
N ILE A 179 -15.37 -1.49 6.73
CA ILE A 179 -14.98 -0.24 7.36
C ILE A 179 -16.24 0.61 7.50
N ASN A 180 -16.71 0.83 8.72
CA ASN A 180 -17.92 1.62 9.03
C ASN A 180 -19.14 1.26 8.15
N GLY A 181 -19.38 -0.04 7.95
CA GLY A 181 -20.50 -0.56 7.16
C GLY A 181 -20.26 -0.63 5.65
N GLN A 182 -19.12 -0.16 5.16
CA GLN A 182 -18.74 -0.28 3.75
C GLN A 182 -17.83 -1.49 3.54
N GLU A 183 -18.05 -2.24 2.45
CA GLU A 183 -17.15 -3.32 2.04
C GLU A 183 -15.95 -2.76 1.26
N TRP A 184 -14.76 -3.22 1.64
CA TRP A 184 -13.48 -2.84 1.05
C TRP A 184 -12.71 -4.08 0.64
N GLN A 185 -12.19 -4.07 -0.59
CA GLN A 185 -11.25 -5.07 -1.04
C GLN A 185 -9.88 -4.75 -0.45
N VAL A 186 -9.18 -5.80 -0.01
CA VAL A 186 -7.83 -5.67 0.54
C VAL A 186 -6.91 -6.62 -0.18
N GLY A 187 -5.81 -6.10 -0.69
CA GLY A 187 -4.77 -6.87 -1.36
C GLY A 187 -3.40 -6.65 -0.72
N ARG A 188 -2.62 -7.71 -0.57
CA ARG A 188 -1.21 -7.63 -0.18
C ARG A 188 -0.32 -8.05 -1.33
N GLN A 189 0.75 -7.28 -1.55
CA GLN A 189 1.81 -7.59 -2.49
C GLN A 189 3.15 -7.63 -1.75
N LEU A 190 3.92 -8.69 -1.99
CA LEU A 190 5.28 -8.83 -1.47
C LEU A 190 6.28 -8.29 -2.50
N LEU A 191 7.12 -7.34 -2.07
CA LEU A 191 8.21 -6.76 -2.84
C LEU A 191 9.53 -7.29 -2.25
N THR A 192 9.76 -8.60 -2.40
CA THR A 192 10.84 -9.33 -1.71
C THR A 192 12.23 -8.77 -1.99
N ASP A 193 12.47 -8.33 -3.23
CA ASP A 193 13.75 -7.74 -3.66
C ASP A 193 14.06 -6.44 -2.91
N GLN A 194 13.02 -5.75 -2.44
CA GLN A 194 13.11 -4.51 -1.68
C GLN A 194 12.92 -4.74 -0.16
N LYS A 195 12.66 -5.99 0.26
CA LYS A 195 12.26 -6.35 1.63
C LYS A 195 11.06 -5.55 2.14
N LEU A 196 10.13 -5.22 1.24
CA LEU A 196 8.92 -4.47 1.56
C LEU A 196 7.68 -5.32 1.27
N ALA A 197 6.58 -4.96 1.92
CA ALA A 197 5.24 -5.35 1.51
C ALA A 197 4.37 -4.12 1.34
N ARG A 198 3.39 -4.23 0.45
CA ARG A 198 2.33 -3.25 0.25
C ARG A 198 0.99 -3.87 0.62
N LEU A 199 0.27 -3.24 1.53
CA LEU A 199 -1.13 -3.55 1.83
C LEU A 199 -2.00 -2.44 1.23
N THR A 200 -2.98 -2.82 0.42
CA THR A 200 -3.82 -1.88 -0.33
C THR A 200 -5.28 -2.11 0.03
N PHE A 201 -5.96 -1.04 0.44
CA PHE A 201 -7.40 -0.97 0.58
C PHE A 201 -7.97 -0.27 -0.65
N TYR A 202 -8.98 -0.88 -1.28
CA TYR A 202 -9.66 -0.24 -2.39
C TYR A 202 -11.16 -0.54 -2.39
N ARG A 203 -11.94 0.44 -2.83
CA ARG A 203 -13.39 0.35 -2.96
C ARG A 203 -13.84 1.15 -4.16
N MET A 204 -14.68 0.54 -4.99
CA MET A 204 -15.39 1.23 -6.06
C MET A 204 -16.69 1.83 -5.54
N GLU A 205 -16.88 3.13 -5.73
CA GLU A 205 -18.15 3.82 -5.49
C GLU A 205 -19.16 3.45 -6.58
N SER A 206 -20.44 3.39 -6.21
CA SER A 206 -21.55 3.12 -7.13
C SER A 206 -22.77 3.98 -6.79
N THR A 207 -22.58 5.29 -6.68
CA THR A 207 -23.65 6.25 -6.38
C THR A 207 -24.41 6.72 -7.63
N ALA A 208 -24.01 6.23 -8.81
CA ALA A 208 -24.53 6.61 -10.13
C ALA A 208 -24.18 8.06 -10.53
N ALA A 209 -23.19 8.65 -9.88
CA ALA A 209 -22.66 9.97 -10.23
C ALA A 209 -21.43 9.85 -11.13
N TYR A 210 -21.22 10.83 -12.01
CA TYR A 210 -20.09 10.81 -12.94
C TYR A 210 -18.72 10.96 -12.28
N ASP A 211 -18.67 11.42 -11.04
CA ASP A 211 -17.46 11.50 -10.23
C ASP A 211 -17.27 10.29 -9.30
N ASP A 212 -18.03 9.19 -9.49
CA ASP A 212 -17.77 7.93 -8.78
C ASP A 212 -16.35 7.44 -9.03
N SER A 213 -15.66 7.09 -7.96
CA SER A 213 -14.24 6.74 -7.99
C SER A 213 -14.02 5.33 -7.45
N VAL A 214 -12.94 4.69 -7.90
CA VAL A 214 -12.29 3.68 -7.07
C VAL A 214 -11.32 4.41 -6.17
N VAL A 215 -11.60 4.41 -4.87
CA VAL A 215 -10.73 4.98 -3.85
C VAL A 215 -9.66 3.96 -3.50
N VAL A 216 -8.39 4.37 -3.52
CA VAL A 216 -7.25 3.49 -3.24
C VAL A 216 -6.35 4.11 -2.16
N GLY A 217 -6.07 3.33 -1.11
CA GLY A 217 -5.07 3.65 -0.10
C GLY A 217 -4.11 2.50 0.13
N SER A 218 -2.82 2.74 -0.05
CA SER A 218 -1.76 1.74 0.09
C SER A 218 -0.80 2.13 1.22
N ILE A 219 -0.39 1.16 2.02
CA ILE A 219 0.72 1.32 2.98
C ILE A 219 1.86 0.39 2.61
N TYR A 220 3.06 0.95 2.57
CA TYR A 220 4.33 0.24 2.38
C TYR A 220 5.02 0.09 3.72
N TYR A 221 5.44 -1.14 4.03
CA TYR A 221 6.08 -1.48 5.30
C TYR A 221 7.17 -2.52 5.11
N SER A 222 8.16 -2.54 6.01
CA SER A 222 9.23 -3.53 5.98
C SER A 222 8.72 -4.92 6.28
N LEU A 223 9.26 -5.92 5.58
CA LEU A 223 9.10 -7.34 5.90
C LEU A 223 10.02 -7.80 7.03
N ASP A 224 10.90 -6.92 7.53
CA ASP A 224 11.74 -7.24 8.66
C ASP A 224 10.86 -7.49 9.91
N PRO A 225 11.22 -8.48 10.76
CA PRO A 225 10.43 -8.93 11.91
C PRO A 225 9.94 -7.83 12.86
N GLY A 226 10.75 -6.77 12.98
CA GLY A 226 10.60 -5.72 13.97
C GLY A 226 10.52 -6.25 15.41
N THR A 227 10.31 -5.30 16.32
CA THR A 227 9.90 -5.57 17.69
C THR A 227 8.36 -5.69 17.78
N ASP A 228 7.82 -6.18 18.91
CA ASP A 228 6.37 -6.12 19.16
C ASP A 228 5.81 -4.70 19.01
N LYS A 229 6.60 -3.70 19.42
CA LYS A 229 6.25 -2.29 19.28
C LYS A 229 6.11 -1.88 17.81
N ASP A 230 7.03 -2.32 16.95
CA ASP A 230 6.95 -2.03 15.51
C ASP A 230 5.70 -2.67 14.87
N ARG A 231 5.33 -3.88 15.32
CA ARG A 231 4.08 -4.55 14.90
C ARG A 231 2.83 -3.79 15.36
N THR A 232 2.81 -3.31 16.61
CA THR A 232 1.72 -2.46 17.12
C THR A 232 1.62 -1.15 16.34
N ASN A 233 2.76 -0.50 16.05
CA ASN A 233 2.80 0.72 15.25
C ASN A 233 2.26 0.49 13.84
N LEU A 234 2.61 -0.63 13.19
CA LEU A 234 2.09 -0.97 11.87
C LEU A 234 0.56 -1.10 11.89
N LYS A 235 0.01 -1.84 12.85
CA LYS A 235 -1.46 -1.97 13.01
C LYS A 235 -2.13 -0.63 13.24
N LYS A 236 -1.49 0.26 14.02
CA LYS A 236 -1.97 1.62 14.24
C LYS A 236 -2.02 2.42 12.94
N VAL A 237 -0.95 2.41 12.14
CA VAL A 237 -0.93 3.14 10.86
C VAL A 237 -1.93 2.55 9.87
N ILE A 238 -2.09 1.22 9.82
CA ILE A 238 -3.15 0.59 9.01
C ILE A 238 -4.54 1.07 9.46
N GLY A 239 -4.78 1.12 10.76
CA GLY A 239 -6.03 1.65 11.33
C GLY A 239 -6.32 3.10 10.94
N GLN A 240 -5.27 3.93 10.88
CA GLN A 240 -5.36 5.31 10.39
C GLN A 240 -5.64 5.37 8.89
N VAL A 241 -4.96 4.56 8.07
CA VAL A 241 -5.21 4.46 6.61
C VAL A 241 -6.67 4.11 6.35
N LYS A 242 -7.25 3.17 7.11
CA LYS A 242 -8.68 2.81 7.00
C LYS A 242 -9.61 3.99 7.21
N ASP A 243 -9.35 4.81 8.21
CA ASP A 243 -10.14 6.00 8.49
C ASP A 243 -9.98 7.04 7.36
N VAL A 244 -8.76 7.27 6.87
CA VAL A 244 -8.50 8.20 5.77
C VAL A 244 -9.22 7.79 4.48
N VAL A 245 -9.09 6.52 4.05
CA VAL A 245 -9.78 6.05 2.83
C VAL A 245 -11.30 6.08 2.98
N TYR A 246 -11.82 5.82 4.19
CA TYR A 246 -13.24 5.95 4.49
C TYR A 246 -13.73 7.39 4.38
N GLN A 247 -12.94 8.37 4.81
CA GLN A 247 -13.27 9.79 4.64
C GLN A 247 -13.30 10.21 3.17
N ILE A 248 -12.38 9.68 2.35
CA ILE A 248 -12.29 9.98 0.92
C ILE A 248 -13.48 9.37 0.16
N ALA A 249 -13.92 8.18 0.56
CA ALA A 249 -14.99 7.46 -0.11
C ALA A 249 -16.37 8.08 0.14
N LYS A 250 -17.17 8.16 -0.92
CA LYS A 250 -18.60 8.43 -0.83
C LYS A 250 -19.29 7.40 0.05
N LYS A 251 -20.21 7.90 0.86
CA LYS A 251 -21.00 7.16 1.84
C LYS A 251 -22.14 6.42 1.16
#